data_AF-A0A1M6VVK2-F1
#
_entry.id   AF-A0A1M6VVK2-F1
#
_cell.length_a   1.000
_cell.length_b   1.000
_cell.length_c   1.000
_cell.angle_alpha   90.00
_cell.angle_beta   90.00
_cell.angle_gamma   90.00
#
_symmetry.space_group_name_H-M   'P 1'
#
loop_
_entity.id
_entity.type
_entity.pdbx_description
1 polymer ?
#
loop_
_entity_poly.entity_id
_entity_poly.type
_entity_poly.pdbx_seq_one_letter_code
_entity_poly.pdbx_strand_id
1 'polypeptide(L)'
;MLDTNVLLSALLFPGQKFDLLLENVFSFHELLISNFLLDELRKVVKKKFSTKTEALERFISAISFEFVIIPEKFKQVVPIRDPNDYPVLLSAFTGNIDVLVTGDKDFMDLNLPRPEILTPAAYIEKYVAK
;
A
#
# COMPACT_ATOMS: atom_id res chain seq x y z
N MET A 1 -1.60 5.94 -0.84
CA MET A 1 -1.76 4.47 -0.94
C MET A 1 -0.76 3.79 -0.04
N LEU A 2 -1.19 2.76 0.68
CA LEU A 2 -0.31 1.87 1.42
C LEU A 2 -0.08 0.61 0.58
N ASP A 3 1.17 0.20 0.46
CA ASP A 3 1.54 -1.03 -0.24
C ASP A 3 1.07 -2.30 0.51
N THR A 4 0.93 -3.42 -0.20
CA THR A 4 0.44 -4.70 0.32
C THR A 4 1.25 -5.12 1.54
N ASN A 5 2.58 -5.00 1.44
CA ASN A 5 3.50 -5.37 2.52
C ASN A 5 3.37 -4.45 3.75
N VAL A 6 3.00 -3.18 3.56
CA VAL A 6 2.78 -2.23 4.66
C VAL A 6 1.48 -2.57 5.39
N LEU A 7 0.39 -2.80 4.64
CA LEU A 7 -0.89 -3.24 5.21
C LEU A 7 -0.76 -4.59 5.92
N LEU A 8 -0.08 -5.54 5.30
CA LEU A 8 0.19 -6.86 5.89
C LEU A 8 1.02 -6.73 7.16
N SER A 9 2.06 -5.89 7.15
CA SER A 9 2.89 -5.67 8.34
C SER A 9 2.11 -5.04 9.48
N ALA A 10 1.24 -4.07 9.20
CA ALA A 10 0.38 -3.46 10.21
C ALA A 10 -0.60 -4.48 10.82
N LEU A 11 -1.15 -5.40 10.01
CA LEU A 11 -2.04 -6.47 10.48
C LEU A 11 -1.31 -7.51 11.35
N LEU A 12 -0.06 -7.85 11.00
CA LEU A 12 0.69 -8.94 11.64
C LEU A 12 1.52 -8.48 12.85
N PHE A 13 2.05 -7.26 12.80
CA PHE A 13 2.98 -6.72 13.77
C PHE A 13 2.45 -5.38 14.31
N PRO A 14 1.34 -5.42 15.07
CA PRO A 14 0.81 -4.22 15.69
C PRO A 14 1.87 -3.62 16.63
N GLY A 15 1.91 -2.29 16.68
CA GLY A 15 2.89 -1.56 17.46
C GLY A 15 2.94 -0.10 17.07
N GLN A 16 3.51 0.70 17.97
CA GLN A 16 3.41 2.17 17.95
C GLN A 16 3.68 2.81 16.58
N LYS A 17 4.65 2.29 15.82
CA LYS A 17 4.97 2.79 14.48
C LYS A 17 3.81 2.61 13.49
N PHE A 18 3.24 1.41 13.40
CA PHE A 18 2.15 1.15 12.46
C PHE A 18 0.84 1.74 12.95
N ASP A 19 0.62 1.78 14.27
CA ASP A 19 -0.55 2.43 14.86
C ASP A 19 -0.56 3.92 14.51
N LEU A 20 0.57 4.60 14.69
CA LEU A 20 0.73 6.02 14.36
C LEU A 20 0.59 6.29 12.85
N LEU A 21 1.15 5.42 12.00
CA LEU A 21 0.98 5.48 10.55
C LEU A 21 -0.50 5.40 10.17
N LEU A 22 -1.20 4.37 10.65
CA LEU A 22 -2.60 4.12 10.32
C LEU A 22 -3.51 5.22 10.87
N GLU A 23 -3.29 5.66 12.11
CA GLU A 23 -4.06 6.74 12.72
C GLU A 23 -3.96 8.04 11.91
N ASN A 24 -2.74 8.42 11.49
CA ASN A 24 -2.56 9.61 10.68
C ASN A 24 -3.19 9.46 9.29
N VAL A 25 -2.97 8.31 8.62
CA VAL A 25 -3.58 8.01 7.31
C VAL A 25 -5.10 8.10 7.38
N PHE A 26 -5.74 7.48 8.37
CA PHE A 26 -7.20 7.44 8.46
C PHE A 26 -7.81 8.76 8.95
N SER A 27 -7.05 9.61 9.64
CA SER A 27 -7.55 10.88 10.16
C SER A 27 -7.39 12.04 9.20
N PHE A 28 -6.35 12.02 8.35
CA PHE A 28 -5.94 13.19 7.57
C PHE A 28 -5.79 12.92 6.07
N HIS A 29 -5.97 11.68 5.62
CA HIS A 29 -5.74 11.30 4.23
C HIS A 29 -6.85 10.40 3.67
N GLU A 30 -6.95 10.41 2.35
CA GLU A 30 -7.79 9.45 1.61
C GLU A 30 -6.93 8.24 1.24
N LEU A 31 -7.26 7.08 1.81
CA LEU A 31 -6.61 5.84 1.44
C LEU A 31 -7.17 5.36 0.09
N LEU A 32 -6.30 5.01 -0.84
CA LEU A 32 -6.68 4.34 -2.08
C LEU A 32 -6.19 2.89 -2.05
N ILE A 33 -7.04 1.95 -2.46
CA ILE A 33 -6.74 0.51 -2.61
C ILE A 33 -7.17 0.06 -4.00
N SER A 34 -6.37 -0.78 -4.65
CA SER A 34 -6.75 -1.40 -5.93
C SER A 34 -7.22 -2.84 -5.76
N ASN A 35 -7.91 -3.35 -6.79
CA ASN A 35 -8.25 -4.78 -6.87
C ASN A 35 -7.00 -5.67 -6.74
N PHE A 36 -5.88 -5.29 -7.36
CA PHE A 36 -4.63 -6.03 -7.29
C PHE A 36 -4.07 -6.12 -5.87
N LEU A 37 -3.97 -4.97 -5.19
CA LEU A 37 -3.50 -4.88 -3.81
C LEU A 37 -4.34 -5.77 -2.88
N LEU A 38 -5.66 -5.70 -3.03
CA LEU A 38 -6.59 -6.46 -2.21
C LEU A 38 -6.48 -7.97 -2.45
N ASP A 39 -6.39 -8.38 -3.72
CA ASP A 39 -6.26 -9.78 -4.11
C ASP A 39 -4.91 -10.36 -3.66
N GLU A 40 -3.83 -9.59 -3.78
CA GLU A 40 -2.51 -9.97 -3.30
C GLU A 40 -2.50 -10.13 -1.77
N LEU A 41 -3.04 -9.15 -1.04
CA LEU A 41 -3.14 -9.19 0.41
C LEU A 41 -3.91 -10.43 0.87
N ARG A 42 -5.09 -10.68 0.29
CA ARG A 42 -5.91 -11.88 0.57
C ARG A 42 -5.17 -13.17 0.24
N LYS A 43 -4.47 -13.22 -0.91
CA LYS A 43 -3.69 -14.39 -1.32
C LYS A 43 -2.55 -14.68 -0.35
N VAL A 44 -1.80 -13.66 0.07
CA VAL A 44 -0.69 -13.80 1.02
C VAL A 44 -1.20 -14.23 2.39
N VAL A 45 -2.25 -13.59 2.90
CA VAL A 45 -2.86 -13.96 4.19
C VAL A 45 -3.40 -15.39 4.12
N LYS A 46 -4.17 -15.76 3.10
CA LYS A 46 -4.69 -17.13 2.96
C LYS A 46 -3.58 -18.18 2.88
N LYS A 47 -2.48 -17.88 2.19
CA LYS A 47 -1.37 -18.84 1.98
C LYS A 47 -0.45 -18.97 3.19
N LYS A 48 -0.07 -17.85 3.82
CA LYS A 48 0.98 -17.82 4.87
C LYS A 48 0.41 -17.64 6.28
N PHE A 49 -0.79 -17.06 6.41
CA PHE A 49 -1.40 -16.65 7.67
C PHE A 49 -2.90 -16.99 7.68
N SER A 50 -3.26 -18.23 7.31
CA SER A 50 -4.66 -18.62 7.09
C SER A 50 -5.59 -18.32 8.27
N THR A 51 -5.07 -18.39 9.49
CA THR A 51 -5.77 -18.04 10.75
C THR A 51 -6.12 -16.55 10.88
N LYS A 52 -5.53 -15.68 10.05
CA LYS A 52 -5.77 -14.23 10.01
C LYS A 52 -6.74 -13.80 8.92
N THR A 53 -7.29 -14.72 8.13
CA THR A 53 -8.22 -14.40 7.03
C THR A 53 -9.43 -13.61 7.53
N GLU A 54 -10.07 -14.03 8.62
CA GLU A 54 -11.22 -13.30 9.18
C GLU A 54 -10.83 -11.93 9.73
N ALA A 55 -9.67 -11.82 10.38
CA ALA A 55 -9.15 -10.55 10.87
C ALA A 55 -8.87 -9.56 9.73
N LEU A 56 -8.35 -10.05 8.59
CA LEU A 56 -8.14 -9.25 7.38
C LEU A 56 -9.47 -8.71 6.84
N GLU A 57 -10.49 -9.56 6.66
CA GLU A 57 -11.77 -9.09 6.12
C GLU A 57 -12.47 -8.10 7.06
N ARG A 58 -12.36 -8.30 8.38
CA ARG A 58 -12.83 -7.32 9.37
C ARG A 58 -12.08 -6.00 9.27
N PHE A 59 -10.75 -6.06 9.11
CA PHE A 59 -9.91 -4.86 8.93
C PHE A 59 -10.32 -4.09 7.67
N ILE A 60 -10.40 -4.75 6.52
CA ILE A 60 -10.83 -4.12 5.25
C ILE A 60 -12.22 -3.51 5.38
N SER A 61 -13.15 -4.20 6.06
CA SER A 61 -14.53 -3.71 6.23
C SER A 61 -14.63 -2.53 7.21
N ALA A 62 -13.63 -2.32 8.07
CA ALA A 62 -13.62 -1.27 9.09
C ALA A 62 -12.96 0.04 8.61
N ILE A 63 -12.22 0.01 7.50
CA ILE A 63 -11.48 1.16 6.99
C ILE A 63 -12.21 1.79 5.80
N SER A 64 -12.17 3.12 5.71
CA SER A 64 -12.65 3.85 4.54
C SER A 64 -11.52 3.97 3.51
N PHE A 65 -11.80 3.66 2.25
CA PHE A 65 -10.87 3.81 1.16
C PHE A 65 -11.59 4.06 -0.17
N GLU A 66 -10.92 4.79 -1.06
CA GLU A 66 -11.24 4.86 -2.47
C GLU A 66 -10.74 3.59 -3.18
N PHE A 67 -11.55 3.09 -4.11
CA PHE A 67 -11.26 1.84 -4.81
C PHE A 67 -10.99 2.08 -6.30
N VAL A 68 -9.88 1.55 -6.81
CA VAL A 68 -9.53 1.61 -8.23
C VAL A 68 -9.38 0.22 -8.83
N ILE A 69 -9.87 0.07 -10.06
CA ILE A 69 -9.68 -1.16 -10.84
C ILE A 69 -8.58 -0.89 -11.86
N ILE A 70 -7.52 -1.69 -11.80
CA ILE A 70 -6.48 -1.68 -12.83
C ILE A 70 -6.78 -2.77 -13.88
N PRO A 71 -6.45 -2.52 -15.16
CA PRO A 71 -6.66 -3.51 -16.21
C PRO A 71 -5.72 -4.72 -16.04
N GLU A 72 -6.16 -5.92 -16.40
CA GLU A 72 -5.31 -7.12 -16.40
C GLU A 72 -4.18 -7.05 -17.44
N LYS A 73 -4.41 -6.30 -18.53
CA LYS A 73 -3.44 -6.07 -19.59
C LYS A 73 -3.03 -4.61 -19.59
N PHE A 74 -1.74 -4.36 -19.40
CA PHE A 74 -1.17 -3.02 -19.37
C PHE A 74 0.19 -3.02 -20.05
N LYS A 75 0.61 -1.83 -20.49
CA LYS A 75 1.96 -1.59 -20.98
C LYS A 75 2.77 -0.95 -19.86
N GLN A 76 3.98 -1.45 -19.64
CA GLN A 76 4.92 -0.80 -18.75
C GLN A 76 5.49 0.45 -19.45
N VAL A 77 5.30 1.61 -18.81
CA VAL A 77 5.78 2.91 -19.31
C VAL A 77 6.93 3.47 -18.45
N VAL A 78 7.15 2.87 -17.27
CA VAL A 78 8.25 3.17 -16.36
C VAL A 78 9.04 1.88 -16.12
N PRO A 79 10.38 1.90 -16.20
CA PRO A 79 11.19 0.76 -15.80
C PRO A 79 11.14 0.58 -14.28
N ILE A 80 10.88 -0.64 -13.83
CA ILE A 80 10.95 -1.06 -12.42
C ILE A 80 11.84 -2.30 -12.32
N ARG A 81 12.51 -2.51 -11.18
CA ARG A 81 13.44 -3.63 -11.00
C ARG A 81 12.71 -4.98 -11.04
N ASP A 82 11.62 -5.13 -10.29
CA ASP A 82 10.73 -6.29 -10.35
C ASP A 82 9.47 -5.98 -11.19
N PRO A 83 9.30 -6.61 -12.37
CA PRO A 83 8.10 -6.45 -13.17
C PRO A 83 6.79 -6.86 -12.46
N ASN A 84 6.86 -7.72 -11.45
CA ASN A 84 5.69 -8.15 -10.68
C ASN A 84 5.13 -7.06 -9.77
N ASP A 85 5.92 -6.04 -9.47
CA ASP A 85 5.55 -4.88 -8.64
C ASP A 85 4.91 -3.76 -9.46
N TYR A 86 5.02 -3.83 -10.79
CA TYR A 86 4.44 -2.84 -11.69
C TYR A 86 2.93 -2.61 -11.48
N PRO A 87 2.09 -3.64 -11.20
CA PRO A 87 0.68 -3.42 -10.89
C PRO A 87 0.43 -2.49 -9.69
N VAL A 88 1.32 -2.46 -8.69
CA VAL A 88 1.25 -1.49 -7.58
C VAL A 88 1.49 -0.09 -8.12
N LEU A 89 2.51 0.10 -8.95
CA LEU A 89 2.79 1.39 -9.58
C LEU A 89 1.65 1.83 -10.53
N LEU A 90 1.07 0.90 -11.28
CA LEU A 90 -0.08 1.16 -12.14
C LEU A 90 -1.30 1.58 -11.31
N SER A 91 -1.51 0.99 -10.13
CA SER A 91 -2.56 1.39 -9.19
C SER A 91 -2.37 2.83 -8.71
N ALA A 92 -1.12 3.19 -8.38
CA ALA A 92 -0.77 4.56 -8.00
C ALA A 92 -1.04 5.58 -9.10
N PHE A 93 -0.67 5.25 -10.35
CA PHE A 93 -0.92 6.13 -11.50
C PHE A 93 -2.41 6.24 -11.84
N THR A 94 -3.13 5.13 -11.86
CA THR A 94 -4.57 5.10 -12.19
C THR A 94 -5.38 5.85 -11.13
N GLY A 95 -5.02 5.68 -9.86
CA GLY A 95 -5.63 6.37 -8.73
C GLY A 95 -5.13 7.81 -8.52
N ASN A 96 -4.21 8.29 -9.35
CA ASN A 96 -3.56 9.60 -9.21
C ASN A 96 -3.16 9.92 -7.75
N ILE A 97 -2.49 9.00 -7.06
CA ILE A 97 -2.19 9.18 -5.63
C ILE A 97 -1.04 10.19 -5.43
N ASP A 98 -1.04 10.90 -4.30
CA ASP A 98 0.08 11.82 -3.95
C ASP A 98 1.28 11.05 -3.39
N VAL A 99 1.02 10.06 -2.51
CA VAL A 99 2.05 9.34 -1.76
C VAL A 99 1.80 7.83 -1.82
N LEU A 100 2.85 7.08 -2.17
CA LEU A 100 2.95 5.63 -2.00
C LEU A 100 3.84 5.33 -0.80
N VAL A 101 3.29 4.66 0.21
CA VAL A 101 4.08 4.16 1.34
C VAL A 101 4.41 2.69 1.10
N THR A 102 5.69 2.36 0.94
CA THR A 102 6.19 1.00 0.72
C THR A 102 7.50 0.75 1.46
N GLY A 103 7.71 -0.49 1.92
CA GLY A 103 9.01 -0.93 2.43
C GLY A 103 9.93 -1.49 1.36
N ASP A 104 9.45 -1.60 0.12
CA ASP A 104 10.16 -2.26 -0.97
C ASP A 104 11.14 -1.30 -1.64
N LYS A 105 12.39 -1.75 -1.76
CA LYS A 105 13.49 -0.97 -2.33
C LYS A 105 13.39 -0.87 -3.84
N ASP A 106 12.64 -1.75 -4.50
CA ASP A 106 12.50 -1.75 -5.94
C ASP A 106 11.69 -0.56 -6.46
N PHE A 107 10.98 0.13 -5.56
CA PHE A 107 10.30 1.40 -5.81
C PHE A 107 11.16 2.63 -5.48
N MET A 108 12.16 2.51 -4.60
CA MET A 108 12.89 3.67 -4.06
C MET A 108 13.82 4.33 -5.09
N ASP A 109 14.27 3.58 -6.10
CA ASP A 109 15.15 4.08 -7.16
C ASP A 109 14.36 4.68 -8.34
N LEU A 110 13.02 4.74 -8.26
CA LEU A 110 12.17 5.28 -9.32
C LEU A 110 12.21 6.82 -9.32
N ASN A 111 12.73 7.40 -10.40
CA ASN A 111 12.69 8.85 -10.60
C ASN A 111 11.35 9.27 -11.22
N LEU A 112 10.35 9.49 -10.37
CA LEU A 112 8.99 9.86 -10.77
C LEU A 112 8.59 11.22 -10.23
N PRO A 113 7.85 12.05 -11.00
CA PRO A 113 7.32 13.31 -10.49
C PRO A 113 6.19 13.09 -9.47
N ARG A 114 5.42 12.00 -9.62
CA ARG A 114 4.32 11.56 -8.74
C ARG A 114 4.05 10.07 -8.98
N PRO A 115 3.70 9.27 -7.96
CA PRO A 115 3.62 9.64 -6.54
C PRO A 115 4.98 9.83 -5.89
N GLU A 116 5.00 10.52 -4.74
CA GLU A 116 6.14 10.46 -3.83
C GLU A 116 6.19 9.07 -3.18
N ILE A 117 7.37 8.45 -3.13
CA ILE A 117 7.57 7.10 -2.60
C ILE A 117 8.30 7.20 -1.27
N LEU A 118 7.68 6.69 -0.20
CA LEU A 118 8.21 6.80 1.16
C LEU A 118 8.20 5.44 1.87
N THR A 119 9.22 5.21 2.70
CA THR A 119 9.14 4.14 3.70
C THR A 119 8.15 4.52 4.81
N PRO A 120 7.60 3.56 5.56
CA PRO A 120 6.79 3.87 6.74
C PRO A 120 7.51 4.79 7.75
N ALA A 121 8.83 4.67 7.88
CA ALA A 121 9.60 5.56 8.77
C ALA A 121 9.68 6.98 8.22
N ALA A 122 10.02 7.13 6.94
CA ALA A 122 10.11 8.44 6.28
C ALA A 122 8.75 9.15 6.22
N TYR A 123 7.66 8.41 6.03
CA TYR A 123 6.30 8.97 6.10
C TYR A 123 6.01 9.56 7.48
N ILE A 124 6.29 8.81 8.56
CA ILE A 124 6.05 9.28 9.92
C ILE A 124 6.86 10.54 10.23
N GLU A 125 8.15 10.55 9.88
CA GLU A 125 9.02 11.70 10.07
C GLU A 125 8.50 12.95 9.34
N LYS A 126 8.00 12.78 8.11
CA LYS A 126 7.57 13.90 7.27
C LYS A 126 6.17 14.43 7.63
N TYR A 127 5.23 13.53 7.90
CA TYR A 127 3.80 13.85 7.99
C TYR A 127 3.22 13.79 9.40
N VAL A 128 3.90 13.14 10.35
CA VAL A 128 3.35 12.92 11.70
C VAL A 128 4.16 13.60 12.78
N ALA A 129 5.50 13.63 12.67
CA ALA A 129 6.40 14.15 13.72
C ALA A 129 6.46 15.69 13.81
N LYS A 130 5.35 16.41 13.60
CA LYS A 130 5.27 17.87 13.74
C LYS A 130 4.67 18.32 15.06
#